data_AF-A0A3P7IQI5-F1
#
_entry.id   AF-A0A3P7IQI5-F1
#
_cell.length_a   1.000
_cell.length_b   1.000
_cell.length_c   1.000
_cell.angle_alpha   90.00
_cell.angle_beta   90.00
_cell.angle_gamma   90.00
#
_symmetry.space_group_name_H-M   'P 1'
#
loop_
_entity.id
_entity.type
_entity.pdbx_description
1 polymer ?
#
loop_
_entity_poly.entity_id
_entity_poly.type
_entity_poly.pdbx_seq_one_letter_code
_entity_poly.pdbx_strand_id
1 'polypeptide(L)'
;MSTSEKEERRPALRFCPLCCRQIAGESTDVQNVTEPYECVLCLGMLDQNFIEEVAQTVGKKLKESPYDATAFTLALNLPVSQVLRETIIKRSRPDLNGILVTVPYKIRNIDAYLPKLRQATGMRAALGTDLQLTVTFETE
;
A
#
# COMPACT_ATOMS: atom_id res chain seq x y z
N MET A 1 8.52 -39.79 27.00
CA MET A 1 9.37 -38.72 26.42
C MET A 1 9.55 -39.01 24.94
N SER A 2 8.74 -38.38 24.09
CA SER A 2 8.90 -38.41 22.63
C SER A 2 8.16 -37.19 22.04
N THR A 3 8.71 -36.00 22.24
CA THR A 3 8.24 -34.78 21.57
C THR A 3 8.72 -34.81 20.12
N SER A 4 7.93 -35.42 19.23
CA SER A 4 8.03 -35.15 17.80
C SER A 4 7.38 -33.80 17.54
N GLU A 5 8.19 -32.75 17.57
CA GLU A 5 7.84 -31.46 17.01
C GLU A 5 7.57 -31.65 15.52
N LYS A 6 6.29 -31.63 15.14
CA LYS A 6 5.93 -31.36 13.75
C LYS A 6 6.40 -29.94 13.48
N GLU A 7 7.45 -29.76 12.68
CA GLU A 7 7.69 -28.49 12.01
C GLU A 7 6.42 -28.16 11.21
N GLU A 8 5.57 -27.30 11.78
CA GLU A 8 4.47 -26.69 11.05
C GLU A 8 5.09 -25.93 9.88
N ARG A 9 5.02 -26.51 8.68
CA ARG A 9 5.39 -25.81 7.44
C ARG A 9 4.58 -24.52 7.37
N ARG A 10 5.24 -23.39 7.58
CA ARG A 10 4.61 -22.08 7.52
C ARG A 10 4.08 -21.87 6.09
N PRO A 11 2.86 -21.35 5.92
CA PRO A 11 2.32 -21.11 4.59
C PRO A 11 3.18 -20.07 3.86
N ALA A 12 3.43 -20.33 2.56
CA ALA A 12 4.16 -19.39 1.72
C ALA A 12 3.38 -18.07 1.58
N LEU A 13 4.07 -16.95 1.76
CA LEU A 13 3.46 -15.62 1.60
C LEU A 13 3.38 -15.26 0.12
N ARG A 14 2.21 -14.85 -0.35
CA ARG A 14 1.97 -14.50 -1.75
C ARG A 14 1.95 -12.99 -1.91
N PHE A 15 3.01 -12.42 -2.47
CA PHE A 15 3.20 -10.97 -2.60
C PHE A 15 3.31 -10.54 -4.06
N CYS A 16 2.81 -9.36 -4.38
CA CYS A 16 3.05 -8.76 -5.70
C CYS A 16 4.52 -8.31 -5.82
N PRO A 17 5.03 -8.06 -7.05
CA PRO A 17 6.42 -7.69 -7.26
C PRO A 17 6.89 -6.49 -6.44
N LEU A 18 6.01 -5.51 -6.21
CA LEU A 18 6.32 -4.31 -5.41
C LEU A 18 6.43 -4.63 -3.92
N CYS A 19 5.54 -5.47 -3.39
CA CYS A 19 5.59 -5.90 -1.99
C CYS A 19 6.79 -6.82 -1.72
N CYS A 20 7.17 -7.67 -2.67
CA CYS A 20 8.40 -8.47 -2.59
C CYS A 20 9.64 -7.60 -2.43
N ARG A 21 9.75 -6.50 -3.18
CA ARG A 21 10.89 -5.55 -3.09
C ARG A 21 11.00 -4.83 -1.74
N GLN A 22 9.92 -4.79 -0.97
CA GLN A 22 9.91 -4.14 0.34
C GLN A 22 10.49 -5.04 1.44
N ILE A 23 10.82 -6.29 1.11
CA ILE A 23 11.41 -7.27 2.02
C ILE A 23 12.89 -7.38 1.69
N ALA A 24 13.72 -7.44 2.74
CA ALA A 24 15.13 -7.71 2.65
C ALA A 24 15.43 -9.18 3.03
N GLY A 25 16.29 -9.83 2.25
CA GLY A 25 16.76 -11.20 2.45
C GLY A 25 16.18 -12.21 1.45
N GLU A 26 16.87 -13.34 1.28
CA GLU A 26 16.38 -14.50 0.55
C GLU A 26 15.37 -15.27 1.43
N SER A 27 14.19 -14.72 1.65
CA SER A 27 13.13 -15.45 2.35
C SER A 27 12.61 -16.56 1.45
N THR A 28 12.94 -17.82 1.77
CA THR A 28 12.61 -19.01 0.97
C THR A 28 11.11 -19.26 0.79
N ASP A 29 10.27 -18.68 1.66
CA ASP A 29 8.82 -18.92 1.70
C ASP A 29 8.00 -17.68 1.27
N VAL A 30 8.46 -16.97 0.24
CA VAL A 30 7.70 -15.89 -0.43
C VAL A 30 7.55 -16.23 -1.91
N GLN A 31 6.31 -16.21 -2.39
CA GLN A 31 5.96 -16.44 -3.79
C GLN A 31 5.45 -15.15 -4.41
N ASN A 32 5.87 -14.90 -5.64
CA ASN A 32 5.37 -13.77 -6.42
C ASN A 32 4.00 -14.11 -7.02
N VAL A 33 3.05 -13.20 -6.96
CA VAL A 33 1.76 -13.32 -7.67
C VAL A 33 1.80 -12.54 -8.97
N THR A 34 1.14 -13.07 -9.99
CA THR A 34 0.96 -12.38 -11.28
C THR A 34 -0.06 -11.25 -11.13
N GLU A 35 -1.17 -11.53 -10.46
CA GLU A 35 -2.28 -10.62 -10.29
C GLU A 35 -2.12 -9.80 -8.99
N PRO A 36 -2.00 -8.46 -9.05
CA PRO A 36 -1.71 -7.65 -7.87
C PRO A 36 -2.75 -7.77 -6.73
N TYR A 37 -4.01 -8.04 -7.05
CA TYR A 37 -5.09 -8.22 -6.07
C TYR A 37 -4.95 -9.52 -5.26
N GLU A 38 -4.19 -10.50 -5.74
CA GLU A 38 -3.87 -11.72 -4.99
C GLU A 38 -2.80 -11.50 -3.91
N CYS A 39 -2.17 -10.32 -3.88
CA CYS A 39 -1.15 -9.99 -2.90
C CYS A 39 -1.74 -9.94 -1.50
N VAL A 40 -1.31 -10.82 -0.61
CA VAL A 40 -1.85 -10.90 0.77
C VAL A 40 -1.51 -9.68 1.63
N LEU A 41 -0.57 -8.84 1.20
CA LEU A 41 -0.15 -7.63 1.89
C LEU A 41 -0.86 -6.35 1.41
N CYS A 42 -1.05 -6.16 0.09
CA CYS A 42 -1.61 -4.92 -0.44
C CYS A 42 -2.98 -5.08 -1.11
N LEU A 43 -3.42 -6.30 -1.41
CA LEU A 43 -4.64 -6.58 -2.18
C LEU A 43 -4.78 -5.67 -3.41
N GLY A 44 -3.68 -5.42 -4.13
CA GLY A 44 -3.67 -4.59 -5.34
C GLY A 44 -3.60 -3.08 -5.11
N MET A 45 -3.68 -2.55 -3.88
CA MET A 45 -3.65 -1.09 -3.66
C MET A 45 -2.32 -0.43 -4.06
N LEU A 46 -1.22 -1.19 -4.08
CA LEU A 46 0.07 -0.67 -4.55
C LEU A 46 0.29 -0.89 -6.05
N ASP A 47 -0.68 -1.48 -6.77
CA ASP A 47 -0.58 -1.66 -8.21
C ASP A 47 -0.49 -0.32 -8.93
N GLN A 48 0.43 -0.22 -9.89
CA GLN A 48 0.68 1.04 -10.57
C GLN A 48 -0.49 1.44 -11.47
N ASN A 49 -1.19 0.48 -12.08
CA ASN A 49 -2.35 0.78 -12.91
C ASN A 49 -3.50 1.28 -12.06
N PHE A 50 -3.73 0.65 -10.89
CA PHE A 50 -4.74 1.11 -9.94
C PHE A 50 -4.44 2.52 -9.39
N ILE A 51 -3.19 2.80 -9.02
CA ILE A 51 -2.78 4.14 -8.56
C ILE A 51 -3.00 5.18 -9.68
N GLU A 52 -2.68 4.84 -10.92
CA GLU A 52 -2.88 5.71 -12.08
C GLU A 52 -4.38 6.01 -12.29
N GLU A 53 -5.24 4.99 -12.20
CA GLU A 53 -6.70 5.15 -12.30
C GLU A 53 -7.26 6.08 -11.22
N VAL A 54 -6.81 5.92 -9.97
CA VAL A 54 -7.18 6.81 -8.87
C VAL A 54 -6.71 8.24 -9.17
N ALA A 55 -5.48 8.42 -9.65
CA ALA A 55 -4.93 9.73 -9.97
C ALA A 55 -5.70 10.42 -11.10
N GLN A 56 -6.03 9.69 -12.17
CA GLN A 56 -6.84 10.20 -13.28
C GLN A 56 -8.26 10.59 -12.82
N THR A 57 -8.87 9.77 -11.98
CA THR A 57 -10.20 10.06 -11.41
C THR A 57 -10.19 11.33 -10.57
N VAL A 58 -9.16 11.51 -9.73
CA VAL A 58 -8.97 12.74 -8.95
C VAL A 58 -8.77 13.94 -9.87
N GLY A 59 -7.91 13.82 -10.88
CA GLY A 59 -7.67 14.89 -11.86
C GLY A 59 -8.93 15.29 -12.61
N LYS A 60 -9.77 14.32 -12.98
CA LYS A 60 -11.08 14.58 -13.62
C LYS A 60 -12.03 15.32 -12.68
N LYS A 61 -12.18 14.86 -11.44
CA LYS A 61 -13.06 15.53 -10.44
C LYS A 61 -12.64 16.97 -10.16
N LEU A 62 -11.34 17.25 -10.10
CA LEU A 62 -10.83 18.61 -9.90
C LEU A 62 -11.03 19.51 -11.12
N LYS A 63 -11.07 18.95 -12.35
CA LYS A 63 -11.44 19.72 -13.55
C LYS A 63 -12.93 20.05 -13.62
N GLU A 64 -13.78 19.13 -13.15
CA GLU A 64 -15.23 19.33 -13.08
C GLU A 64 -15.62 20.37 -12.02
N SER A 65 -14.82 20.50 -10.96
CA SER A 65 -15.01 21.50 -9.89
C SER A 65 -13.72 22.27 -9.68
N PRO A 66 -13.47 23.35 -10.44
CA PRO A 66 -12.25 24.13 -10.30
C PRO A 66 -12.22 24.85 -8.95
N TYR A 67 -11.22 24.52 -8.13
CA TYR A 67 -10.94 25.20 -6.87
C TYR A 67 -9.80 26.21 -7.06
N ASP A 68 -9.87 27.35 -6.37
CA ASP A 68 -8.80 28.37 -6.38
C ASP A 68 -7.63 28.00 -5.46
N ALA A 69 -7.20 26.74 -5.51
CA ALA A 69 -6.13 26.22 -4.68
C ALA A 69 -4.94 25.84 -5.56
N THR A 70 -3.74 26.20 -5.10
CA THR A 70 -2.46 25.83 -5.75
C THR A 70 -1.82 24.60 -5.10
N ALA A 71 -2.36 24.17 -3.95
CA ALA A 71 -1.85 23.07 -3.16
C ALA A 71 -3.00 22.28 -2.51
N PHE A 72 -2.77 21.00 -2.24
CA PHE A 72 -3.72 20.15 -1.53
C PHE A 72 -3.07 19.39 -0.36
N THR A 73 -3.88 19.07 0.63
CA THR A 73 -3.56 18.16 1.74
C THR A 73 -4.16 16.80 1.43
N LEU A 74 -3.34 15.74 1.41
CA LEU A 74 -3.81 14.38 1.13
C LEU A 74 -4.25 13.67 2.42
N ALA A 75 -5.51 13.26 2.47
CA ALA A 75 -6.05 12.36 3.48
C ALA A 75 -6.35 10.99 2.84
N LEU A 76 -5.46 10.02 3.08
CA LEU A 76 -5.60 8.66 2.58
C LEU A 76 -6.18 7.76 3.69
N ASN A 77 -7.41 7.28 3.49
CA ASN A 77 -8.09 6.37 4.40
C ASN A 77 -7.97 4.94 3.88
N LEU A 78 -7.16 4.14 4.57
CA LEU A 78 -6.91 2.74 4.22
C LEU A 78 -7.83 1.81 5.01
N PRO A 79 -8.23 0.65 4.47
CA PRO A 79 -9.01 -0.33 5.19
C PRO A 79 -8.23 -0.84 6.41
N VAL A 80 -8.89 -0.95 7.57
CA VAL A 80 -8.26 -1.44 8.81
C VAL A 80 -7.72 -2.86 8.61
N SER A 81 -8.39 -3.66 7.78
CA SER A 81 -7.96 -5.01 7.41
C SER A 81 -6.54 -5.06 6.85
N GLN A 82 -6.09 -4.02 6.15
CA GLN A 82 -4.74 -3.93 5.58
C GLN A 82 -3.67 -3.72 6.65
N VAL A 83 -3.96 -2.84 7.62
CA VAL A 83 -3.08 -2.59 8.77
C VAL A 83 -2.96 -3.85 9.64
N LEU A 84 -4.07 -4.58 9.81
CA LEU A 84 -4.08 -5.85 10.53
C LEU A 84 -3.27 -6.92 9.80
N ARG A 85 -3.44 -7.07 8.47
CA ARG A 85 -2.67 -8.02 7.65
C ARG A 85 -1.17 -7.76 7.74
N GLU A 86 -0.74 -6.51 7.62
CA GLU A 86 0.67 -6.14 7.80
C GLU A 86 1.17 -6.56 9.19
N THR A 87 0.41 -6.27 10.24
CA THR A 87 0.77 -6.61 11.62
C THR A 87 0.88 -8.13 11.82
N ILE A 88 -0.06 -8.89 11.27
CA ILE A 88 -0.06 -10.37 11.32
C ILE A 88 1.18 -10.91 10.61
N ILE A 89 1.49 -10.42 9.41
CA ILE A 89 2.68 -10.84 8.65
C ILE A 89 3.97 -10.53 9.42
N LYS A 90 4.09 -9.31 9.98
CA LYS A 90 5.26 -8.92 10.79
C LYS A 90 5.45 -9.83 12.01
N ARG A 91 4.37 -10.25 12.66
CA ARG A 91 4.43 -11.10 13.85
C ARG A 91 4.65 -12.57 13.51
N SER A 92 4.06 -13.07 12.42
CA SER A 92 4.19 -14.46 12.00
C SER A 92 5.53 -14.76 11.31
N ARG A 93 6.16 -13.74 10.74
CA ARG A 93 7.40 -13.87 9.97
C ARG A 93 8.46 -12.86 10.45
N PRO A 94 9.08 -13.10 11.62
CA PRO A 94 10.17 -12.26 12.13
C PRO A 94 11.45 -12.36 11.29
N ASP A 95 11.51 -13.34 10.38
CA ASP A 95 12.57 -13.48 9.38
C ASP A 95 12.53 -12.41 8.29
N LEU A 96 11.38 -11.77 8.06
CA LEU A 96 11.25 -10.69 7.08
C LEU A 96 11.88 -9.41 7.64
N ASN A 97 12.80 -8.83 6.88
CA ASN A 97 13.45 -7.56 7.20
C ASN A 97 13.16 -6.52 6.12
N GLY A 98 13.68 -5.29 6.28
CA GLY A 98 13.61 -4.24 5.26
C GLY A 98 12.45 -3.26 5.44
N ILE A 99 12.04 -2.63 4.33
CA ILE A 99 11.06 -1.53 4.28
C ILE A 99 9.70 -1.96 4.87
N LEU A 100 9.32 -3.22 4.70
CA LEU A 100 8.10 -3.79 5.27
C LEU A 100 8.03 -3.57 6.78
N VAL A 101 9.14 -3.76 7.50
CA VAL A 101 9.20 -3.67 8.96
C VAL A 101 9.43 -2.24 9.43
N THR A 102 10.29 -1.50 8.74
CA THR A 102 10.77 -0.18 9.17
C THR A 102 9.83 0.97 8.83
N VAL A 103 9.09 0.89 7.72
CA VAL A 103 8.20 1.97 7.27
C VAL A 103 6.74 1.58 7.47
N PRO A 104 5.94 2.37 8.22
CA PRO A 104 4.51 2.10 8.40
C PRO A 104 3.78 2.01 7.06
N TYR A 105 2.83 1.08 6.93
CA TYR A 105 2.06 0.88 5.69
C TYR A 105 1.39 2.15 5.17
N LYS A 106 0.83 2.97 6.06
CA LYS A 106 0.18 4.23 5.65
C LYS A 106 1.15 5.17 4.93
N ILE A 107 2.39 5.28 5.42
CA ILE A 107 3.42 6.13 4.80
C ILE A 107 3.81 5.56 3.43
N ARG A 108 4.00 4.24 3.33
CA ARG A 108 4.31 3.58 2.04
C ARG A 108 3.25 3.83 0.97
N ASN A 109 1.97 3.79 1.36
CA ASN A 109 0.88 4.11 0.42
C ASN A 109 0.89 5.60 0.06
N ILE A 110 1.04 6.50 1.03
CA ILE A 110 1.14 7.94 0.74
C ILE A 110 2.28 8.21 -0.28
N ASP A 111 3.47 7.66 -0.05
CA ASP A 111 4.62 7.85 -0.93
C ASP A 111 4.40 7.29 -2.34
N ALA A 112 3.60 6.22 -2.48
CA ALA A 112 3.25 5.63 -3.77
C ALA A 112 2.23 6.48 -4.55
N TYR A 113 1.20 7.00 -3.87
CA TYR A 113 0.10 7.74 -4.52
C TYR A 113 0.45 9.20 -4.81
N LEU A 114 1.22 9.83 -3.93
CA LEU A 114 1.45 11.27 -3.95
C LEU A 114 2.15 11.79 -5.21
N PRO A 115 3.14 11.09 -5.82
CA PRO A 115 3.71 11.49 -7.11
C PRO A 115 2.68 11.49 -8.25
N LYS A 116 1.83 10.45 -8.32
CA LYS A 116 0.81 10.30 -9.36
C LYS A 116 -0.31 11.33 -9.22
N LEU A 117 -0.73 11.60 -7.99
CA LEU A 117 -1.69 12.65 -7.69
C LEU A 117 -1.16 14.04 -8.07
N ARG A 118 0.11 14.35 -7.76
CA ARG A 118 0.74 15.62 -8.19
C ARG A 118 0.78 15.74 -9.70
N GLN A 119 1.11 14.67 -10.42
CA GLN A 119 1.16 14.65 -11.87
C GLN A 119 -0.23 14.88 -12.50
N ALA A 120 -1.27 14.20 -11.99
CA ALA A 120 -2.61 14.29 -12.54
C ALA A 120 -3.31 15.62 -12.25
N THR A 121 -3.01 16.23 -11.09
CA THR A 121 -3.64 17.49 -10.64
C THR A 121 -2.86 18.73 -11.03
N GLY A 122 -1.54 18.61 -11.24
CA GLY A 122 -0.64 19.76 -11.42
C GLY A 122 -0.42 20.58 -10.13
N MET A 123 -0.95 20.12 -9.00
CA MET A 123 -0.91 20.83 -7.73
C MET A 123 0.20 20.27 -6.83
N ARG A 124 0.75 21.12 -5.94
CA ARG A 124 1.71 20.66 -4.93
C ARG A 124 0.97 20.03 -3.74
N ALA A 125 1.53 18.96 -3.18
CA ALA A 125 1.04 18.43 -1.90
C ALA A 125 1.73 19.20 -0.76
N ALA A 126 0.96 19.83 0.12
CA ALA A 126 1.44 20.58 1.28
C ALA A 126 0.58 20.27 2.51
N LEU A 127 1.15 20.46 3.71
CA LEU A 127 0.42 20.32 4.97
C LEU A 127 -0.24 21.66 5.30
N GLY A 128 -1.54 21.66 5.59
CA GLY A 128 -2.27 22.86 6.02
C GLY A 128 -2.73 23.74 4.86
N THR A 129 -3.34 23.13 3.85
CA THR A 129 -4.00 23.82 2.73
C THR A 129 -5.51 23.84 2.92
N ASP A 130 -6.19 24.85 2.38
CA ASP A 130 -7.66 24.92 2.43
C ASP A 130 -8.33 23.79 1.63
N LEU A 131 -7.64 23.27 0.60
CA LEU A 131 -8.10 22.12 -0.17
C LEU A 131 -7.62 20.80 0.46
N GLN A 132 -8.54 19.98 0.95
CA GLN A 132 -8.27 18.62 1.41
C GLN A 132 -8.76 17.60 0.40
N LEU A 133 -7.84 16.83 -0.17
CA LEU A 133 -8.14 15.68 -1.02
C LEU A 133 -8.26 14.43 -0.16
N THR A 134 -9.49 13.91 -0.02
CA THR A 134 -9.74 12.67 0.73
C THR A 134 -9.96 11.52 -0.24
N VAL A 135 -9.12 10.48 -0.14
CA VAL A 135 -9.25 9.23 -0.89
C VAL A 135 -9.51 8.11 0.13
N THR A 136 -10.68 7.50 0.04
CA THR A 136 -11.09 6.40 0.93
C THR A 136 -11.15 5.11 0.14
N PHE A 137 -10.46 4.10 0.65
CA PHE A 137 -10.51 2.74 0.13
C PHE A 137 -11.41 1.90 1.03
N GLU A 138 -12.33 1.18 0.41
CA GLU A 138 -13.25 0.27 1.08
C GLU A 138 -13.02 -1.14 0.55
N THR A 139 -13.16 -2.13 1.43
CA THR A 139 -13.16 -3.55 1.06
C THR A 139 -14.58 -4.05 1.26
N GLU A 140 -15.24 -4.42 0.17
CA GLU A 140 -16.51 -5.17 0.18
C GLU A 140 -16.30 -6.65 0.56
#